data_AF-A0A353D5G5-F1
#
_entry.id   AF-A0A353D5G5-F1
#
_cell.length_a   1.000
_cell.length_b   1.000
_cell.length_c   1.000
_cell.angle_alpha   90.00
_cell.angle_beta   90.00
_cell.angle_gamma   90.00
#
_symmetry.space_group_name_H-M   'P 1'
#
loop_
_entity.id
_entity.type
_entity.pdbx_description
1 polymer ?
#
loop_
_entity_poly.entity_id
_entity_poly.type
_entity_poly.pdbx_seq_one_letter_code
_entity_poly.pdbx_strand_id
1 'polypeptide(L)'
;MITAWILHKGHLQPQRINTAEQLVPDAVWLDLEKPEPEEFRWIKEAYQQTLPGIEELNEIEASSRFFRDDAGLHVRVYFLHEIPERPSNVTVGFVLNNGRLFTLRDEALITFHLYQQKLETQREPAIDAFGIMLGLFEFKVDRVADLLEQLHIELEKLNARVFHIGERDFEDLLTLLAVTQDRNDKTRLSLMDKQRALSFLMRGGACPEEYLPLLHETLGDIRSL
;
A
#
# COMPACT_ATOMS: atom_id res chain seq x y z
N MET A 1 8.44 -1.02 14.54
CA MET A 1 8.56 -2.49 14.40
C MET A 1 9.03 -2.84 12.99
N ILE A 2 10.12 -3.60 12.87
CA ILE A 2 10.62 -4.11 11.58
C ILE A 2 10.32 -5.61 11.41
N THR A 3 9.80 -5.98 10.23
CA THR A 3 9.74 -7.37 9.76
C THR A 3 10.58 -7.53 8.50
N ALA A 4 11.60 -8.38 8.53
CA ALA A 4 12.45 -8.67 7.38
C ALA A 4 11.99 -9.95 6.68
N TRP A 5 11.92 -9.93 5.36
CA TRP A 5 11.57 -11.07 4.51
C TRP A 5 12.84 -11.57 3.83
N ILE A 6 13.24 -12.77 4.20
CA ILE A 6 14.53 -13.35 3.83
C ILE A 6 14.29 -14.56 2.93
N LEU A 7 15.13 -14.70 1.90
CA LEU A 7 15.06 -15.81 0.99
C LEU A 7 15.64 -17.09 1.62
N HIS A 8 14.77 -18.05 1.96
CA HIS A 8 15.17 -19.36 2.46
C HIS A 8 14.71 -20.47 1.52
N LYS A 9 15.66 -21.19 0.90
CA LYS A 9 15.39 -22.33 -0.02
C LYS A 9 14.40 -21.99 -1.15
N GLY A 10 14.45 -20.77 -1.67
CA GLY A 10 13.58 -20.33 -2.77
C GLY A 10 12.22 -19.79 -2.33
N HIS A 11 11.96 -19.65 -1.02
CA HIS A 11 10.74 -19.04 -0.47
C HIS A 11 11.09 -17.88 0.47
N LEU A 12 10.27 -16.84 0.49
CA LEU A 12 10.43 -15.74 1.43
C LEU A 12 9.86 -16.13 2.78
N GLN A 13 10.63 -15.93 3.84
CA GLN A 13 10.19 -16.16 5.21
C GLN A 13 10.29 -14.87 6.03
N PRO A 14 9.24 -14.52 6.79
CA PRO A 14 9.29 -13.36 7.66
C PRO A 14 10.12 -13.65 8.91
N GLN A 15 10.92 -12.67 9.30
CA GLN A 15 11.65 -12.63 10.55
C GLN A 15 11.41 -11.28 11.21
N ARG A 16 10.83 -11.31 12.41
CA ARG A 16 10.68 -10.11 13.24
C ARG A 16 12.05 -9.69 13.78
N ILE A 17 12.39 -8.42 13.60
CA ILE A 17 13.66 -7.85 14.03
C ILE A 17 13.43 -7.10 15.34
N ASN A 18 14.18 -7.49 16.37
CA ASN A 18 14.15 -6.89 17.70
C ASN A 18 15.49 -6.26 18.09
N THR A 19 16.58 -6.60 17.37
CA THR A 19 17.90 -6.01 17.55
C THR A 19 18.61 -5.84 16.21
N ALA A 20 19.60 -4.94 16.14
CA ALA A 20 20.35 -4.65 14.93
C ALA A 20 21.05 -5.89 14.34
N GLU A 21 21.54 -6.79 15.20
CA GLU A 21 22.30 -7.99 14.79
C GLU A 21 21.45 -9.03 14.05
N GLN A 22 20.12 -8.90 14.12
CA GLN A 22 19.19 -9.77 13.39
C GLN A 22 18.99 -9.34 11.93
N LEU A 23 19.47 -8.15 11.54
CA LEU A 23 19.44 -7.68 10.16
C LEU A 23 20.49 -8.41 9.34
N VAL A 24 20.02 -9.10 8.30
CA VAL A 24 20.87 -9.92 7.42
C VAL A 24 21.00 -9.29 6.02
N PRO A 25 22.16 -9.46 5.33
CA PRO A 25 22.39 -8.88 4.01
C PRO A 25 21.50 -9.40 2.88
N ASP A 26 20.83 -10.53 3.07
CA ASP A 26 19.99 -11.23 2.09
C ASP A 26 18.49 -10.98 2.28
N ALA A 27 18.10 -10.11 3.23
CA ALA A 27 16.72 -9.64 3.34
C ALA A 27 16.31 -8.91 2.05
N VAL A 28 15.23 -9.37 1.40
CA VAL A 28 14.71 -8.83 0.13
C VAL A 28 13.74 -7.68 0.40
N TRP A 29 12.93 -7.81 1.45
CA TRP A 29 11.96 -6.79 1.86
C TRP A 29 12.03 -6.53 3.36
N LEU A 30 12.14 -5.27 3.76
CA LEU A 30 12.04 -4.82 5.14
C LEU A 30 10.80 -3.96 5.31
N ASP A 31 9.90 -4.46 6.13
CA ASP A 31 8.63 -3.83 6.44
C ASP A 31 8.69 -3.09 7.77
N LEU A 32 8.70 -1.75 7.71
CA LEU A 32 8.75 -0.87 8.88
C LEU A 32 7.35 -0.34 9.19
N GLU A 33 6.74 -0.90 10.23
CA GLU A 33 5.47 -0.46 10.79
C GLU A 33 5.71 0.33 12.06
N LYS A 34 5.25 1.59 12.11
CA LYS A 34 5.47 2.50 13.25
C LYS A 34 6.91 2.44 13.75
N PRO A 35 7.92 2.70 12.90
CA PRO A 35 9.29 2.52 13.33
C PRO A 35 9.73 3.58 14.32
N GLU A 36 10.50 3.14 15.30
CA GLU A 36 11.15 4.00 16.27
C GLU A 36 12.45 4.60 15.70
N PRO A 37 12.93 5.75 16.21
CA PRO A 37 14.18 6.36 15.76
C PRO A 37 15.39 5.41 15.77
N GLU A 38 15.40 4.45 16.68
CA GLU A 38 16.44 3.43 16.75
C GLU A 38 16.41 2.46 15.56
N GLU A 39 15.23 2.04 15.12
CA GLU A 39 15.04 1.14 13.98
C GLU A 39 15.54 1.79 12.67
N PHE A 40 15.35 3.10 12.50
CA PHE A 40 15.95 3.85 11.38
C PHE A 40 17.48 3.79 11.40
N ARG A 41 18.11 3.88 12.57
CA ARG A 41 19.57 3.77 12.70
C ARG A 41 20.06 2.38 12.31
N TRP A 42 19.35 1.33 12.75
CA TRP A 42 19.70 -0.04 12.38
C TRP A 42 19.67 -0.25 10.86
N ILE A 43 18.65 0.26 10.17
CA ILE A 43 18.57 0.20 8.70
C ILE A 43 19.74 0.94 8.04
N LYS A 44 20.06 2.15 8.53
CA LYS A 44 21.15 2.95 8.00
C LYS A 44 22.51 2.27 8.16
N GLU A 45 22.76 1.67 9.32
CA GLU A 45 24.03 0.99 9.61
C GLU A 45 24.15 -0.33 8.84
N ALA A 46 23.09 -1.14 8.81
CA ALA A 46 23.12 -2.47 8.19
C ALA A 46 23.10 -2.43 6.66
N TYR A 47 22.35 -1.49 6.06
CA TYR A 47 22.10 -1.46 4.61
C TYR A 47 22.61 -0.20 3.92
N GLN A 48 23.24 0.74 4.65
CA GLN A 48 23.62 2.05 4.14
C GLN A 48 22.44 2.82 3.52
N GLN A 49 21.23 2.51 3.97
CA GLN A 49 19.99 3.08 3.46
C GLN A 49 19.48 4.17 4.41
N THR A 50 19.34 5.39 3.91
CA THR A 50 18.60 6.43 4.63
C THR A 50 17.15 6.37 4.18
N LEU A 51 16.22 6.19 5.12
CA LEU A 51 14.78 6.21 4.86
C LEU A 51 14.22 7.59 5.23
N PRO A 52 13.16 8.07 4.54
CA PRO A 52 12.50 9.31 4.90
C PRO A 52 11.88 9.21 6.29
N GLY A 53 11.78 10.34 7.00
CA GLY A 53 10.98 10.40 8.23
C GLY A 53 9.48 10.19 7.97
N ILE A 54 8.73 9.81 9.01
CA ILE A 54 7.26 9.66 8.92
C ILE A 54 6.58 10.98 8.50
N GLU A 55 7.07 12.12 8.99
CA GLU A 55 6.52 13.44 8.65
C GLU A 55 6.70 13.76 7.15
N GLU A 56 7.84 13.39 6.57
CA GLU A 56 8.13 13.59 5.14
C GLU A 56 7.17 12.78 4.26
N LEU A 57 6.69 11.61 4.71
CA LEU A 57 5.73 10.81 3.94
C LEU A 57 4.42 11.55 3.67
N ASN A 58 4.03 12.48 4.54
CA ASN A 58 2.76 13.20 4.43
C ASN A 58 2.81 14.38 3.46
N GLU A 59 3.95 14.63 2.81
CA GLU A 59 4.03 15.61 1.73
C GLU A 59 3.18 15.17 0.52
N ILE A 60 2.36 16.10 0.03
CA ILE A 60 1.38 15.87 -1.02
C ILE A 60 1.87 16.23 -2.43
N GLU A 61 3.01 16.91 -2.53
CA GLU A 61 3.54 17.40 -3.80
C GLU A 61 3.96 16.25 -4.72
N ALA A 62 3.67 16.37 -6.02
CA ALA A 62 3.96 15.30 -6.98
C ALA A 62 5.44 14.90 -7.01
N SER A 63 6.33 15.89 -6.89
CA SER A 63 7.78 15.74 -6.86
C SER A 63 8.30 15.02 -5.62
N SER A 64 7.57 15.10 -4.50
CA SER A 64 7.93 14.40 -3.26
C SER A 64 7.27 13.03 -3.15
N ARG A 65 6.28 12.70 -3.99
CA ARG A 65 5.65 11.36 -3.97
C ARG A 65 6.32 10.34 -4.87
N PHE A 66 6.84 10.74 -6.03
CA PHE A 66 7.43 9.81 -7.00
C PHE A 66 8.73 10.37 -7.56
N PHE A 67 9.87 9.82 -7.14
CA PHE A 67 11.17 10.31 -7.56
C PHE A 67 12.25 9.24 -7.45
N ARG A 68 13.43 9.56 -7.98
CA ARG A 68 14.63 8.74 -7.84
C ARG A 68 15.78 9.65 -7.41
N ASP A 69 16.54 9.21 -6.43
CA ASP A 69 17.74 9.87 -5.92
C ASP A 69 18.83 8.82 -5.61
N ASP A 70 19.87 9.23 -4.89
CA ASP A 70 20.98 8.34 -4.49
C ASP A 70 20.55 7.22 -3.52
N ALA A 71 19.42 7.41 -2.83
CA ALA A 71 18.82 6.42 -1.93
C ALA A 71 17.88 5.44 -2.67
N GLY A 72 17.69 5.60 -3.98
CA GLY A 72 17.00 4.67 -4.85
C GLY A 72 15.71 5.22 -5.44
N LEU A 73 14.79 4.32 -5.77
CA LEU A 73 13.46 4.65 -6.27
C LEU A 73 12.50 4.85 -5.10
N HIS A 74 11.88 6.02 -5.03
CA HIS A 74 10.90 6.38 -3.99
C HIS A 74 9.51 6.45 -4.60
N VAL A 75 8.59 5.73 -3.98
CA VAL A 75 7.17 5.72 -4.34
C VAL A 75 6.35 5.86 -3.06
N ARG A 76 5.64 6.98 -2.91
CA ARG A 76 4.74 7.23 -1.80
C ARG A 76 3.31 7.11 -2.32
N VAL A 77 2.56 6.16 -1.77
CA VAL A 77 1.19 5.90 -2.19
C VAL A 77 0.24 5.81 -1.02
N TYR A 78 -0.98 6.28 -1.20
CA TYR A 78 -2.03 6.05 -0.20
C TYR A 78 -2.42 4.58 -0.15
N PHE A 79 -2.69 4.10 1.06
CA PHE A 79 -3.39 2.86 1.34
C PHE A 79 -4.61 3.18 2.17
N LEU A 80 -5.71 2.49 1.88
CA LEU A 80 -6.92 2.69 2.66
C LEU A 80 -6.80 1.93 3.99
N HIS A 81 -6.96 2.66 5.08
CA HIS A 81 -7.11 2.12 6.41
C HIS A 81 -8.61 1.92 6.68
N GLU A 82 -9.06 0.69 6.56
CA GLU A 82 -10.47 0.28 6.70
C GLU A 82 -10.88 0.19 8.18
N ILE A 83 -10.91 1.32 8.90
CA ILE A 83 -11.53 1.39 10.23
C ILE A 83 -13.05 1.56 10.02
N PRO A 84 -13.90 0.68 10.60
CA PRO A 84 -15.34 0.65 10.32
C PRO A 84 -16.07 2.00 10.45
N GLU A 85 -15.64 2.84 11.38
CA GLU A 85 -16.29 4.13 11.68
C GLU A 85 -15.63 5.32 10.97
N ARG A 86 -14.36 5.20 10.60
CA ARG A 86 -13.54 6.30 10.08
C ARG A 86 -12.49 5.78 9.10
N PRO A 87 -12.87 5.50 7.84
CA PRO A 87 -11.86 5.19 6.83
C PRO A 87 -10.85 6.33 6.74
N SER A 88 -9.59 6.03 6.50
CA SER A 88 -8.59 7.06 6.24
C SER A 88 -7.60 6.58 5.20
N ASN A 89 -6.96 7.51 4.49
CA ASN A 89 -5.84 7.18 3.64
C ASN A 89 -4.56 7.39 4.43
N VAL A 90 -3.75 6.34 4.53
CA VAL A 90 -2.43 6.35 5.15
C VAL A 90 -1.40 6.37 4.03
N THR A 91 -0.43 7.29 4.08
CA THR A 91 0.66 7.26 3.11
C THR A 91 1.66 6.18 3.49
N VAL A 92 1.94 5.29 2.54
CA VAL A 92 3.00 4.29 2.68
C VAL A 92 4.15 4.68 1.75
N GLY A 93 5.35 4.78 2.32
CA GLY A 93 6.58 4.97 1.56
C GLY A 93 7.15 3.64 1.12
N PHE A 94 7.49 3.53 -0.16
CA PHE A 94 8.24 2.43 -0.75
C PHE A 94 9.58 2.98 -1.21
N VAL A 95 10.67 2.38 -0.76
CA VAL A 95 12.02 2.70 -1.19
C VAL A 95 12.65 1.44 -1.75
N LEU A 96 12.97 1.44 -3.04
CA LEU A 96 13.61 0.33 -3.71
C LEU A 96 15.06 0.72 -4.05
N ASN A 97 16.01 0.00 -3.47
CA ASN A 97 17.43 0.26 -3.70
C ASN A 97 18.24 -1.04 -3.66
N ASN A 98 19.21 -1.20 -4.56
CA ASN A 98 20.11 -2.37 -4.61
C ASN A 98 19.39 -3.73 -4.51
N GLY A 99 18.25 -3.88 -5.19
CA GLY A 99 17.47 -5.13 -5.19
C GLY A 99 16.73 -5.42 -3.88
N ARG A 100 16.56 -4.42 -3.01
CA ARG A 100 15.86 -4.51 -1.73
C ARG A 100 14.73 -3.50 -1.66
N LEU A 101 13.61 -3.94 -1.10
CA LEU A 101 12.44 -3.11 -0.82
C LEU A 101 12.43 -2.73 0.66
N PHE A 102 12.18 -1.45 0.92
CA PHE A 102 11.82 -0.95 2.25
C PHE A 102 10.42 -0.36 2.15
N THR A 103 9.53 -0.76 3.06
CA THR A 103 8.21 -0.14 3.21
C THR A 103 8.12 0.55 4.56
N LEU A 104 7.52 1.74 4.58
CA LEU A 104 7.42 2.59 5.75
C LEU A 104 5.99 3.10 5.91
N ARG A 105 5.40 2.92 7.09
CA ARG A 105 4.06 3.43 7.44
C ARG A 105 3.94 3.76 8.92
N ASP A 106 3.07 4.71 9.22
CA ASP A 106 2.75 5.14 10.59
C ASP A 106 1.55 4.40 11.20
N GLU A 107 0.86 3.58 10.43
CA GLU A 107 -0.30 2.80 10.88
C GLU A 107 -0.21 1.34 10.46
N ALA A 108 -0.81 0.45 11.24
CA ALA A 108 -0.96 -0.95 10.86
C ALA A 108 -2.07 -1.07 9.81
N LEU A 109 -1.80 -1.72 8.69
CA LEU A 109 -2.72 -1.81 7.57
C LEU A 109 -3.11 -3.27 7.30
N ILE A 110 -4.42 -3.53 7.25
CA ILE A 110 -4.95 -4.88 6.96
C ILE A 110 -4.46 -5.41 5.61
N THR A 111 -4.32 -4.54 4.61
CA THR A 111 -3.79 -4.91 3.28
C THR A 111 -2.39 -5.50 3.36
N PHE A 112 -1.52 -4.94 4.20
CA PHE A 112 -0.16 -5.46 4.41
C PHE A 112 -0.20 -6.82 5.11
N HIS A 113 -0.99 -6.94 6.18
CA HIS A 113 -1.12 -8.19 6.92
C HIS A 113 -1.61 -9.34 6.02
N LEU A 114 -2.67 -9.12 5.23
CA LEU A 114 -3.22 -10.12 4.32
C LEU A 114 -2.24 -10.48 3.20
N TYR A 115 -1.52 -9.49 2.66
CA TYR A 115 -0.51 -9.75 1.63
C TYR A 115 0.67 -10.56 2.19
N GLN A 116 1.11 -10.27 3.41
CA GLN A 116 2.14 -11.04 4.11
C GLN A 116 1.71 -12.50 4.31
N GLN A 117 0.47 -12.75 4.74
CA GLN A 117 -0.08 -14.11 4.83
C GLN A 117 -0.13 -14.83 3.47
N LYS A 118 -0.49 -14.11 2.40
CA LYS A 118 -0.45 -14.65 1.03
C LYS A 118 0.97 -15.06 0.64
N LEU A 119 1.97 -14.23 0.93
CA LEU A 119 3.38 -14.52 0.63
C LEU A 119 3.90 -15.73 1.42
N GLU A 120 3.56 -15.87 2.70
CA GLU A 120 3.96 -17.04 3.52
C GLU A 120 3.42 -18.37 2.98
N THR A 121 2.24 -18.35 2.38
CA THR A 121 1.57 -19.55 1.86
C THR A 121 1.85 -19.82 0.38
N GLN A 122 2.56 -18.92 -0.29
CA GLN A 122 2.87 -19.01 -1.71
C GLN A 122 3.87 -20.14 -2.00
N ARG A 123 3.52 -21.00 -2.96
CA ARG A 123 4.34 -22.14 -3.38
C ARG A 123 5.22 -21.86 -4.60
N GLU A 124 4.95 -20.76 -5.29
CA GLU A 124 5.72 -20.31 -6.44
C GLU A 124 7.11 -19.81 -6.02
N PRO A 125 8.06 -19.71 -6.97
CA PRO A 125 9.42 -19.24 -6.67
C PRO A 125 9.41 -17.87 -6.02
N ALA A 126 10.45 -17.59 -5.22
CA ALA A 126 10.61 -16.30 -4.59
C ALA A 126 10.55 -15.13 -5.57
N ILE A 127 9.78 -14.13 -5.18
CA ILE A 127 9.58 -12.88 -5.89
C ILE A 127 10.69 -11.90 -5.46
N ASP A 128 11.21 -11.12 -6.40
CA ASP A 128 12.19 -10.08 -6.10
C ASP A 128 11.54 -8.86 -5.43
N ALA A 129 12.36 -7.89 -5.03
CA ALA A 129 11.89 -6.68 -4.35
C ALA A 129 10.90 -5.85 -5.18
N PHE A 130 11.03 -5.82 -6.51
CA PHE A 130 10.11 -5.08 -7.37
C PHE A 130 8.77 -5.80 -7.49
N GLY A 131 8.79 -7.12 -7.68
CA GLY A 131 7.60 -7.95 -7.71
C GLY A 131 6.84 -7.94 -6.38
N ILE A 132 7.52 -7.85 -5.23
CA ILE A 132 6.84 -7.67 -3.94
C ILE A 132 6.09 -6.33 -3.90
N MET A 133 6.72 -5.24 -4.35
CA MET A 133 6.08 -3.93 -4.44
C MET A 133 4.87 -3.98 -5.39
N LEU A 134 5.03 -4.56 -6.59
CA LEU A 134 3.95 -4.64 -7.56
C LEU A 134 2.82 -5.57 -7.12
N GLY A 135 3.13 -6.67 -6.43
CA GLY A 135 2.11 -7.55 -5.84
C GLY A 135 1.31 -6.87 -4.72
N LEU A 136 1.96 -6.05 -3.88
CA LEU A 136 1.23 -5.17 -2.92
C LEU A 136 0.34 -4.17 -3.65
N PHE A 137 0.74 -3.74 -4.84
CA PHE A 137 0.03 -2.76 -5.64
C PHE A 137 -1.23 -3.35 -6.27
N GLU A 138 -1.11 -4.54 -6.85
CA GLU A 138 -2.21 -5.36 -7.36
C GLU A 138 -3.19 -5.73 -6.24
N PHE A 139 -2.68 -6.31 -5.15
CA PHE A 139 -3.51 -6.73 -4.01
C PHE A 139 -4.29 -5.57 -3.40
N LYS A 140 -3.72 -4.35 -3.41
CA LYS A 140 -4.44 -3.13 -3.02
C LYS A 140 -5.60 -2.83 -3.99
N VAL A 141 -5.40 -2.95 -5.29
CA VAL A 141 -6.44 -2.66 -6.30
C VAL A 141 -7.62 -3.62 -6.14
N ASP A 142 -7.35 -4.92 -5.97
CA ASP A 142 -8.39 -5.92 -5.71
C ASP A 142 -9.24 -5.54 -4.49
N ARG A 143 -8.58 -5.20 -3.38
CA ARG A 143 -9.25 -4.80 -2.14
C ARG A 143 -10.11 -3.55 -2.30
N VAL A 144 -9.63 -2.60 -3.09
CA VAL A 144 -10.38 -1.39 -3.39
C VAL A 144 -11.58 -1.68 -4.31
N ALA A 145 -11.43 -2.58 -5.28
CA ALA A 145 -12.54 -3.02 -6.13
C ALA A 145 -13.68 -3.64 -5.30
N ASP A 146 -13.33 -4.56 -4.39
CA ASP A 146 -14.30 -5.17 -3.46
C ASP A 146 -15.04 -4.10 -2.63
N LEU A 147 -14.30 -3.09 -2.15
CA LEU A 147 -14.89 -2.00 -1.36
C LEU A 147 -15.82 -1.12 -2.21
N LEU A 148 -15.46 -0.82 -3.44
CA LEU A 148 -16.32 -0.05 -4.35
C LEU A 148 -17.63 -0.79 -4.63
N GLU A 149 -17.57 -2.11 -4.82
CA GLU A 149 -18.76 -2.95 -4.99
C GLU A 149 -19.66 -2.90 -3.74
N GLN A 150 -19.07 -3.04 -2.55
CA GLN A 150 -19.82 -2.92 -1.28
C GLN A 150 -20.48 -1.54 -1.14
N LEU A 151 -19.75 -0.47 -1.46
CA LEU A 151 -20.29 0.89 -1.42
C LEU A 151 -21.45 1.08 -2.42
N HIS A 152 -21.38 0.44 -3.58
CA HIS A 152 -22.47 0.48 -4.56
C HIS A 152 -23.74 -0.16 -3.98
N ILE A 153 -23.62 -1.35 -3.38
CA ILE A 153 -24.73 -2.05 -2.73
C ILE A 153 -25.30 -1.22 -1.55
N GLU A 154 -24.45 -0.58 -0.75
CA GLU A 154 -24.89 0.32 0.32
C GLU A 154 -25.69 1.52 -0.21
N LEU A 155 -25.21 2.15 -1.30
CA LEU A 155 -25.90 3.27 -1.95
C LEU A 155 -27.24 2.87 -2.55
N GLU A 156 -27.35 1.69 -3.17
CA GLU A 156 -28.63 1.19 -3.70
C GLU A 156 -29.68 1.03 -2.58
N LYS A 157 -29.27 0.46 -1.44
CA LYS A 157 -30.14 0.31 -0.26
C LYS A 157 -30.58 1.67 0.27
N LEU A 158 -29.65 2.62 0.38
CA LEU A 158 -29.95 3.99 0.80
C LEU A 158 -30.95 4.65 -0.15
N ASN A 159 -30.74 4.52 -1.46
CA ASN A 159 -31.60 5.09 -2.49
C ASN A 159 -33.03 4.54 -2.40
N ALA A 160 -33.17 3.22 -2.21
CA ALA A 160 -34.47 2.58 -2.01
C ALA A 160 -35.21 3.10 -0.77
N ARG A 161 -34.49 3.38 0.32
CA ARG A 161 -35.08 3.95 1.55
C ARG A 161 -35.59 5.38 1.35
N VAL A 162 -34.84 6.22 0.64
CA VAL A 162 -35.23 7.62 0.37
C VAL A 162 -36.57 7.71 -0.36
N PHE A 163 -36.86 6.79 -1.27
CA PHE A 163 -38.12 6.78 -2.03
C PHE A 163 -39.26 5.99 -1.37
N HIS A 164 -39.04 5.41 -0.18
CA HIS A 164 -40.08 4.66 0.52
C HIS A 164 -41.09 5.61 1.18
N ILE A 165 -42.38 5.47 0.86
CA ILE A 165 -43.50 6.39 1.24
C ILE A 165 -43.74 6.48 2.78
N GLY A 166 -42.94 5.80 3.60
CA GLY A 166 -43.03 5.82 5.06
C GLY A 166 -41.74 6.17 5.80
N GLU A 167 -40.67 6.52 5.10
CA GLU A 167 -39.41 6.90 5.73
C GLU A 167 -39.57 8.26 6.43
N ARG A 168 -39.18 8.30 7.70
CA ARG A 168 -39.29 9.51 8.55
C ARG A 168 -37.98 9.86 9.22
N ASP A 169 -37.00 8.97 9.16
CA ASP A 169 -35.69 9.17 9.77
C ASP A 169 -34.69 9.69 8.74
N PHE A 170 -34.89 10.95 8.36
CA PHE A 170 -34.00 11.63 7.42
C PHE A 170 -32.62 11.94 8.02
N GLU A 171 -32.50 12.01 9.34
CA GLU A 171 -31.22 12.27 10.02
C GLU A 171 -30.29 11.07 9.90
N ASP A 172 -30.81 9.86 10.15
CA ASP A 172 -30.06 8.62 9.95
C ASP A 172 -29.68 8.42 8.47
N LEU A 173 -30.58 8.74 7.54
CA LEU A 173 -30.29 8.68 6.10
C LEU A 173 -29.17 9.64 5.68
N LEU A 174 -29.19 10.88 6.18
CA LEU A 174 -28.17 11.88 5.88
C LEU A 174 -26.81 11.47 6.47
N THR A 175 -26.80 10.94 7.69
CA THR A 175 -25.59 10.41 8.32
C THR A 175 -25.00 9.26 7.50
N LEU A 176 -25.84 8.29 7.10
CA LEU A 176 -25.39 7.16 6.29
C LEU A 176 -24.86 7.62 4.93
N LEU A 177 -25.57 8.53 4.25
CA LEU A 177 -25.11 9.13 2.99
C LEU A 177 -23.74 9.79 3.15
N ALA A 178 -23.55 10.60 4.20
CA ALA A 178 -22.30 11.30 4.44
C ALA A 178 -21.13 10.32 4.67
N VAL A 179 -21.35 9.26 5.45
CA VAL A 179 -20.33 8.22 5.70
C VAL A 179 -19.99 7.46 4.42
N THR A 180 -21.00 7.04 3.65
CA THR A 180 -20.80 6.32 2.40
C THR A 180 -20.08 7.17 1.36
N GLN A 181 -20.41 8.47 1.26
CA GLN A 181 -19.73 9.41 0.39
C GLN A 181 -18.27 9.64 0.79
N ASP A 182 -17.99 9.83 2.08
CA ASP A 182 -16.63 10.00 2.59
C ASP A 182 -15.75 8.75 2.32
N ARG A 183 -16.31 7.54 2.48
CA ARG A 183 -15.66 6.28 2.06
C ARG A 183 -15.36 6.27 0.57
N ASN A 184 -16.30 6.68 -0.26
CA ASN A 184 -16.13 6.71 -1.71
C ASN A 184 -15.01 7.67 -2.14
N ASP A 185 -15.00 8.88 -1.58
CA ASP A 185 -14.01 9.91 -1.91
C ASP A 185 -12.59 9.49 -1.52
N LYS A 186 -12.42 8.90 -0.33
CA LYS A 186 -11.12 8.34 0.10
C LYS A 186 -10.66 7.19 -0.77
N THR A 187 -11.59 6.33 -1.18
CA THR A 187 -11.30 5.19 -2.08
C THR A 187 -10.83 5.68 -3.45
N ARG A 188 -11.55 6.65 -4.04
CA ARG A 188 -11.17 7.27 -5.32
C ARG A 188 -9.82 7.99 -5.24
N LEU A 189 -9.56 8.73 -4.17
CA LEU A 189 -8.27 9.40 -3.97
C LEU A 189 -7.12 8.38 -3.93
N SER A 190 -7.33 7.24 -3.26
CA SER A 190 -6.35 6.15 -3.18
C SER A 190 -6.06 5.51 -4.53
N LEU A 191 -7.08 5.36 -5.39
CA LEU A 191 -6.92 4.87 -6.77
C LEU A 191 -6.21 5.86 -7.68
N MET A 192 -6.58 7.15 -7.63
CA MET A 192 -5.94 8.18 -8.45
C MET A 192 -4.45 8.31 -8.13
N ASP A 193 -4.09 8.31 -6.85
CA ASP A 193 -2.69 8.35 -6.42
C ASP A 193 -1.93 7.08 -6.87
N LYS A 194 -2.60 5.93 -6.85
CA LYS A 194 -2.04 4.68 -7.38
C LYS A 194 -1.78 4.72 -8.87
N GLN A 195 -2.75 5.21 -9.65
CA GLN A 195 -2.63 5.36 -11.09
C GLN A 195 -1.43 6.26 -11.44
N ARG A 196 -1.22 7.34 -10.67
CA ARG A 196 -0.07 8.23 -10.83
C ARG A 196 1.25 7.52 -10.55
N ALA A 197 1.33 6.72 -9.50
CA ALA A 197 2.50 5.92 -9.16
C ALA A 197 2.86 4.92 -10.28
N LEU A 198 1.88 4.13 -10.74
CA LEU A 198 2.09 3.17 -11.83
C LEU A 198 2.47 3.86 -13.14
N SER A 199 1.82 4.98 -13.48
CA SER A 199 2.18 5.79 -14.64
C SER A 199 3.61 6.35 -14.56
N PHE A 200 4.07 6.70 -13.36
CA PHE A 200 5.45 7.11 -13.14
C PHE A 200 6.43 5.96 -13.37
N LEU A 201 6.16 4.77 -12.81
CA LEU A 201 6.99 3.58 -13.00
C LEU A 201 7.14 3.19 -14.47
N MET A 202 6.07 3.34 -15.27
CA MET A 202 6.13 3.15 -16.72
C MET A 202 6.99 4.19 -17.43
N ARG A 203 6.73 5.48 -17.21
CA ARG A 203 7.39 6.55 -17.96
C ARG A 203 8.87 6.70 -17.58
N GLY A 204 9.22 6.42 -16.34
CA GLY A 204 10.57 6.58 -15.82
C GLY A 204 11.53 5.45 -16.17
N GLY A 205 11.08 4.41 -16.90
CA GLY A 205 11.89 3.19 -17.14
C GLY A 205 12.32 2.51 -15.83
N ALA A 206 11.56 2.74 -14.75
CA ALA A 206 11.86 2.21 -13.43
C ALA A 206 11.28 0.80 -13.22
N CYS A 207 10.33 0.41 -14.07
CA CYS A 207 9.78 -0.94 -14.12
C CYS A 207 10.67 -1.86 -14.98
N PRO A 208 11.16 -2.99 -14.43
CA PRO A 208 11.80 -4.04 -15.23
C PRO A 208 10.86 -4.58 -16.31
N GLU A 209 11.42 -4.99 -17.46
CA GLU A 209 10.61 -5.42 -18.62
C GLU A 209 9.67 -6.59 -18.31
N GLU A 210 10.10 -7.52 -17.46
CA GLU A 210 9.32 -8.68 -17.02
C GLU A 210 8.02 -8.30 -16.27
N TYR A 211 7.99 -7.14 -15.61
CA TYR A 211 6.84 -6.64 -14.86
C TYR A 211 5.97 -5.67 -15.66
N LEU A 212 6.37 -5.28 -16.87
CA LEU A 212 5.57 -4.39 -17.71
C LEU A 212 4.16 -4.95 -18.01
N PRO A 213 3.96 -6.24 -18.37
CA PRO A 213 2.62 -6.76 -18.63
C PRO A 213 1.69 -6.62 -17.43
N LEU A 214 2.16 -7.04 -16.24
CA LEU A 214 1.39 -6.94 -14.99
C LEU A 214 1.07 -5.48 -14.64
N LEU A 215 2.03 -4.57 -14.83
CA LEU A 215 1.79 -3.15 -14.59
C LEU A 215 0.68 -2.60 -15.51
N HIS A 216 0.70 -2.95 -16.81
CA HIS A 216 -0.35 -2.53 -17.76
C HIS A 216 -1.72 -3.10 -17.37
N GLU A 217 -1.78 -4.35 -16.94
CA GLU A 217 -2.99 -5.01 -16.45
C GLU A 217 -3.56 -4.26 -15.24
N THR A 218 -2.75 -4.04 -14.19
CA THR A 218 -3.18 -3.31 -12.99
C THR A 218 -3.65 -1.88 -13.32
N LEU A 219 -3.02 -1.20 -14.29
CA LEU A 219 -3.49 0.11 -14.76
C LEU A 219 -4.81 0.02 -15.53
N GLY A 220 -5.05 -1.07 -16.26
CA GLY A 220 -6.32 -1.38 -16.91
C GLY A 220 -7.42 -1.56 -15.88
N ASP A 221 -7.16 -2.35 -14.84
CA ASP A 221 -8.11 -2.61 -13.75
C ASP A 221 -8.52 -1.32 -13.06
N ILE A 222 -7.54 -0.48 -12.67
CA ILE A 222 -7.82 0.82 -12.06
C ILE A 222 -8.70 1.72 -12.94
N ARG A 223 -8.54 1.67 -14.27
CA ARG A 223 -9.34 2.47 -15.21
C ARG A 223 -10.76 1.92 -15.41
N SER A 224 -10.98 0.66 -15.07
CA SER A 224 -12.28 0.00 -15.20
C SER A 224 -13.20 0.21 -13.98
N LEU A 225 -12.60 0.62 -12.85
CA LEU A 225 -13.28 0.98 -11.60
C LEU A 225 -13.80 2.43 -11.63
#